data_AF-A0A7H0HKF2-F1
#
_entry.id   AF-A0A7H0HKF2-F1
#
_cell.length_a   1.000
_cell.length_b   1.000
_cell.length_c   1.000
_cell.angle_alpha   90.00
_cell.angle_beta   90.00
_cell.angle_gamma   90.00
#
_symmetry.space_group_name_H-M   'P 1'
#
loop_
_entity.id
_entity.type
_entity.pdbx_description
1 polymer ?
#
loop_
_entity_poly.entity_id
_entity_poly.type
_entity_poly.pdbx_seq_one_letter_code
_entity_poly.pdbx_strand_id
1 'polypeptide(L)'
;MPLTPIRPLSAALLLAVLWCGAAQAATFVVTHTSDEPLSGAMCTSPGFEPCTLRAAIQAANANPGADAIHFDFSGSPQTIAPASALPAIADPVTIDGYADMAGIPNTLLVGHNAEIRVRIDGASAGLAHGLVFAPGASPSVLRGLAITRFGGHGVRVVGVPNVTIAGNFIGTDGTGADGDETAQLANGQYGVLIGNGAASAMVGGFNPADRNLIVGNANGMAVGLDLNPGATLRGNYIGTDRAGTSRRGTGMGISIDGNQGIGSGIYGNVIGANGWGLYIRNGSSRVALRGNSIGVGADGAANIAGSASGVYITDAGQSLESPSFISVGGTDPGEPNTIANWGLNGIRAQRNNASPYMAMLTFQRNSIYSNGALGIELIDNYASQGTAPGQPAPAAINDGQNPPAIQSAIGDAQGTTVQLSFTGAPGTAQSFEVFANTACDASGWGEGRTFVSDALVNTDASGNYSGSITVPAVPAGTWLTVTSSRSFSGGSPEYATSEFSRCVQVQGGAPVHPGGGNVAAIPTLGHAALALLSALVGLFGLRQRRGA
;
A
#
# COMPACT_ATOMS: atom_id res chain seq x y z
N MET A 1 -70.06 -47.31 21.91
CA MET A 1 -69.71 -46.02 22.54
C MET A 1 -69.83 -44.92 21.49
N PRO A 2 -70.34 -43.74 21.86
CA PRO A 2 -71.15 -42.87 20.98
C PRO A 2 -70.36 -41.87 20.12
N LEU A 3 -71.08 -41.25 19.19
CA LEU A 3 -70.71 -40.15 18.30
C LEU A 3 -70.86 -38.75 18.96
N THR A 4 -70.00 -37.80 18.51
CA THR A 4 -70.03 -36.30 18.63
C THR A 4 -69.68 -35.65 20.00
N PRO A 5 -69.23 -34.36 20.08
CA PRO A 5 -69.06 -33.31 19.05
C PRO A 5 -67.74 -32.48 19.09
N ILE A 6 -67.62 -31.64 18.06
CA ILE A 6 -66.71 -30.50 17.82
C ILE A 6 -66.74 -29.45 18.94
N ARG A 7 -65.57 -28.85 19.29
CA ARG A 7 -65.46 -27.46 19.77
C ARG A 7 -64.19 -26.76 19.26
N PRO A 8 -64.26 -25.44 18.97
CA PRO A 8 -63.25 -24.69 18.22
C PRO A 8 -62.24 -24.01 19.15
N LEU A 9 -61.00 -23.79 18.67
CA LEU A 9 -60.18 -22.68 19.16
C LEU A 9 -59.71 -21.85 17.96
N SER A 10 -60.53 -20.83 17.72
CA SER A 10 -60.18 -19.43 17.44
C SER A 10 -58.87 -19.15 16.73
N ALA A 11 -59.03 -18.62 15.52
CA ALA A 11 -58.07 -17.83 14.78
C ALA A 11 -57.51 -16.67 15.62
N ALA A 12 -56.18 -16.59 15.67
CA ALA A 12 -55.47 -15.34 15.88
C ALA A 12 -54.27 -15.32 14.93
N LEU A 13 -54.55 -15.04 13.66
CA LEU A 13 -53.54 -14.67 12.68
C LEU A 13 -53.09 -13.24 13.04
N LEU A 14 -52.12 -13.12 13.95
CA LEU A 14 -51.40 -11.86 14.12
C LEU A 14 -50.45 -11.71 12.93
N LEU A 15 -50.88 -10.95 11.92
CA LEU A 15 -49.95 -10.29 11.01
C LEU A 15 -49.11 -9.31 11.85
N ALA A 16 -47.96 -9.76 12.34
CA ALA A 16 -46.89 -8.85 12.67
C ALA A 16 -46.33 -8.32 11.35
N VAL A 17 -46.97 -7.27 10.81
CA VAL A 17 -46.30 -6.38 9.87
C VAL A 17 -45.16 -5.77 10.68
N LEU A 18 -43.97 -6.35 10.55
CA LEU A 18 -42.73 -5.67 10.92
C LEU A 18 -42.70 -4.40 10.08
N TRP A 19 -43.13 -3.29 10.68
CA TRP A 19 -42.72 -1.97 10.26
C TRP A 19 -41.19 -1.95 10.44
N CYS A 20 -40.48 -2.32 9.38
CA CYS A 20 -39.17 -1.79 9.14
C CYS A 20 -39.41 -0.32 8.74
N GLY A 21 -39.64 0.52 9.74
CA GLY A 21 -39.54 1.96 9.53
C GLY A 21 -38.13 2.20 9.06
N ALA A 22 -37.97 2.69 7.83
CA ALA A 22 -36.69 3.23 7.40
C ALA A 22 -36.35 4.34 8.40
N ALA A 23 -35.36 4.10 9.26
CA ALA A 23 -34.83 5.16 10.11
C ALA A 23 -34.36 6.26 9.16
N GLN A 24 -34.97 7.44 9.26
CA GLN A 24 -34.56 8.59 8.47
C GLN A 24 -33.21 9.03 9.02
N ALA A 25 -32.18 9.08 8.16
CA ALA A 25 -30.85 9.54 8.53
C ALA A 25 -30.94 10.96 9.13
N ALA A 26 -30.49 11.13 10.38
CA ALA A 26 -30.39 12.45 10.97
C ALA A 26 -29.13 13.15 10.45
N THR A 27 -29.18 14.48 10.36
CA THR A 27 -28.01 15.31 10.00
C THR A 27 -27.75 16.30 11.13
N PHE A 28 -26.59 16.18 11.76
CA PHE A 28 -26.11 17.07 12.81
C PHE A 28 -25.09 18.03 12.20
N VAL A 29 -25.45 19.31 12.09
CA VAL A 29 -24.59 20.33 11.46
C VAL A 29 -23.79 21.03 12.54
N VAL A 30 -22.47 20.85 12.52
CA VAL A 30 -21.54 21.54 13.42
C VAL A 30 -21.36 22.98 12.95
N THR A 31 -21.69 23.93 13.82
CA THR A 31 -21.67 25.37 13.53
C THR A 31 -20.73 26.14 14.44
N HIS A 32 -20.19 25.49 15.47
CA HIS A 32 -19.32 26.12 16.46
C HIS A 32 -18.07 25.28 16.78
N THR A 33 -17.00 25.98 17.13
CA THR A 33 -15.67 25.40 17.43
C THR A 33 -15.43 25.13 18.91
N SER A 34 -16.38 25.49 19.79
CA SER A 34 -16.34 25.12 21.22
C SER A 34 -16.45 23.61 21.42
N ASP A 35 -16.10 23.13 22.61
CA ASP A 35 -16.02 21.70 22.94
C ASP A 35 -17.09 21.26 23.96
N GLU A 36 -18.21 21.99 24.03
CA GLU A 36 -19.31 21.69 24.96
C GLU A 36 -20.00 20.35 24.62
N PRO A 37 -20.35 19.52 25.62
CA PRO A 37 -21.05 18.25 25.40
C PRO A 37 -22.54 18.47 25.13
N LEU A 38 -23.18 17.49 24.47
CA LEU A 38 -24.62 17.44 24.19
C LEU A 38 -25.45 17.80 25.42
N SER A 39 -26.26 18.86 25.29
CA SER A 39 -27.18 19.31 26.32
C SER A 39 -28.49 19.83 25.70
N GLY A 40 -29.62 19.40 26.25
CA GLY A 40 -30.95 19.80 25.76
C GLY A 40 -31.13 19.54 24.26
N ALA A 41 -31.56 20.58 23.54
CA ALA A 41 -31.83 20.55 22.09
C ALA A 41 -30.60 20.86 21.21
N MET A 42 -29.39 20.95 21.79
CA MET A 42 -28.17 21.21 21.02
C MET A 42 -28.00 20.17 19.90
N CYS A 43 -27.66 20.61 18.69
CA CYS A 43 -27.51 19.82 17.46
C CYS A 43 -28.78 19.10 16.96
N THR A 44 -29.84 18.97 17.75
CA THR A 44 -31.01 18.14 17.46
C THR A 44 -32.23 18.94 17.01
N SER A 45 -32.17 20.28 17.07
CA SER A 45 -33.25 21.18 16.66
C SER A 45 -32.72 22.37 15.86
N PRO A 46 -33.22 22.64 14.64
CA PRO A 46 -32.86 23.82 13.86
C PRO A 46 -33.09 25.12 14.66
N GLY A 47 -32.09 26.01 14.70
CA GLY A 47 -32.18 27.31 15.38
C GLY A 47 -31.62 27.34 16.81
N PHE A 48 -31.16 26.21 17.37
CA PHE A 48 -30.34 26.18 18.58
C PHE A 48 -28.85 26.26 18.20
N GLU A 49 -28.32 27.48 18.13
CA GLU A 49 -26.88 27.74 18.13
C GLU A 49 -26.38 27.78 19.58
N PRO A 50 -25.30 27.08 19.96
CA PRO A 50 -24.28 26.45 19.10
C PRO A 50 -24.39 24.92 18.97
N CYS A 51 -24.00 24.30 17.84
CA CYS A 51 -23.73 22.85 17.73
C CYS A 51 -22.22 22.58 17.60
N THR A 52 -21.66 21.82 18.56
CA THR A 52 -20.24 21.43 18.60
C THR A 52 -20.00 20.05 17.99
N LEU A 53 -18.77 19.76 17.57
CA LEU A 53 -18.42 18.41 17.10
C LEU A 53 -18.65 17.33 18.19
N ARG A 54 -18.30 17.63 19.44
CA ARG A 54 -18.53 16.71 20.57
C ARG A 54 -20.01 16.37 20.72
N ALA A 55 -20.85 17.39 20.68
CA ALA A 55 -22.30 17.23 20.78
C ALA A 55 -22.89 16.48 19.58
N ALA A 56 -22.42 16.77 18.37
CA ALA A 56 -22.86 16.08 17.16
C ALA A 56 -22.52 14.58 17.21
N ILE A 57 -21.32 14.20 17.66
CA ILE A 57 -20.96 12.78 17.86
C ILE A 57 -21.86 12.13 18.92
N GLN A 58 -22.12 12.81 20.03
CA GLN A 58 -23.01 12.29 21.07
C GLN A 58 -24.45 12.14 20.60
N ALA A 59 -24.94 13.08 19.77
CA ALA A 59 -26.28 13.02 19.21
C ALA A 59 -26.41 11.87 18.20
N ALA A 60 -25.43 11.68 17.32
CA ALA A 60 -25.37 10.55 16.40
C ALA A 60 -25.31 9.21 17.15
N ASN A 61 -24.44 9.08 18.14
CA ASN A 61 -24.39 7.87 18.97
C ASN A 61 -25.70 7.56 19.72
N ALA A 62 -26.52 8.58 19.99
CA ALA A 62 -27.80 8.44 20.68
C ALA A 62 -28.99 8.23 19.72
N ASN A 63 -28.77 8.35 18.42
CA ASN A 63 -29.79 8.22 17.39
C ASN A 63 -29.53 6.98 16.53
N PRO A 64 -30.24 5.85 16.78
CA PRO A 64 -29.93 4.59 16.10
C PRO A 64 -30.10 4.67 14.57
N GLY A 65 -29.05 4.33 13.84
CA GLY A 65 -29.06 4.20 12.39
C GLY A 65 -27.94 4.98 11.73
N ALA A 66 -27.94 4.99 10.40
CA ALA A 66 -26.92 5.75 9.66
C ALA A 66 -27.24 7.25 9.70
N ASP A 67 -26.38 8.00 10.38
CA ASP A 67 -26.48 9.45 10.50
C ASP A 67 -25.40 10.19 9.71
N ALA A 68 -25.53 11.52 9.64
CA ALA A 68 -24.55 12.41 9.06
C ALA A 68 -24.13 13.51 10.04
N ILE A 69 -22.84 13.84 10.03
CA ILE A 69 -22.28 15.02 10.69
C ILE A 69 -21.66 15.88 9.59
N HIS A 70 -22.21 17.08 9.42
CA HIS A 70 -21.73 18.10 8.48
C HIS A 70 -21.15 19.29 9.23
N PHE A 71 -20.58 20.25 8.50
CA PHE A 71 -20.02 21.46 9.08
C PHE A 71 -20.55 22.67 8.29
N ASP A 72 -21.10 23.67 8.98
CA ASP A 72 -21.48 24.94 8.37
C ASP A 72 -20.87 26.10 9.17
N PHE A 73 -19.75 26.59 8.67
CA PHE A 73 -19.09 27.80 9.15
C PHE A 73 -19.17 28.92 8.12
N SER A 74 -20.24 28.93 7.30
CA SER A 74 -20.48 29.90 6.23
C SER A 74 -19.29 30.01 5.27
N GLY A 75 -18.64 28.88 4.97
CA GLY A 75 -17.50 28.78 4.07
C GLY A 75 -16.15 29.23 4.63
N SER A 76 -16.07 29.70 5.88
CA SER A 76 -14.81 30.12 6.50
C SER A 76 -14.01 28.91 7.01
N PRO A 77 -12.69 28.82 6.76
CA PRO A 77 -11.85 27.83 7.42
C PRO A 77 -11.86 27.97 8.94
N GLN A 78 -12.08 26.85 9.64
CA GLN A 78 -12.16 26.78 11.09
C GLN A 78 -11.26 25.69 11.66
N THR A 79 -10.78 25.95 12.87
CA THR A 79 -10.12 24.95 13.72
C THR A 79 -11.00 24.66 14.93
N ILE A 80 -11.38 23.39 15.09
CA ILE A 80 -12.04 22.85 16.28
C ILE A 80 -10.93 22.32 17.18
N ALA A 81 -10.86 22.78 18.42
CA ALA A 81 -9.81 22.40 19.37
C ALA A 81 -10.42 21.71 20.59
N PRO A 82 -10.59 20.37 20.58
CA PRO A 82 -11.10 19.65 21.73
C PRO A 82 -10.22 19.85 22.97
N ALA A 83 -10.84 20.13 24.11
CA ALA A 83 -10.17 20.29 25.40
C ALA A 83 -9.93 18.95 26.11
N SER A 84 -10.53 17.87 25.59
CA SER A 84 -10.38 16.50 26.10
C SER A 84 -10.66 15.49 24.99
N ALA A 85 -10.48 14.19 25.26
CA ALA A 85 -10.81 13.13 24.31
C ALA A 85 -12.25 13.30 23.77
N LEU A 86 -12.40 13.23 22.44
CA LEU A 86 -13.72 13.21 21.82
C LEU A 86 -14.44 11.90 22.19
N PRO A 87 -15.79 11.90 22.25
CA PRO A 87 -16.56 10.67 22.44
C PRO A 87 -16.23 9.69 21.31
N ALA A 88 -16.12 8.39 21.63
CA ALA A 88 -15.94 7.38 20.60
C ALA A 88 -17.21 7.29 19.74
N ILE A 89 -17.06 7.14 18.44
CA ILE A 89 -18.15 6.90 17.49
C ILE A 89 -18.57 5.44 17.68
N ALA A 90 -19.83 5.24 18.04
CA ALA A 90 -20.40 3.94 18.42
C ALA A 90 -21.65 3.56 17.60
N ASP A 91 -22.10 4.44 16.70
CA ASP A 91 -23.21 4.19 15.77
C ASP A 91 -22.79 4.59 14.34
N PRO A 92 -23.38 4.02 13.27
CA PRO A 92 -23.03 4.30 11.89
C PRO A 92 -23.14 5.79 11.55
N VAL A 93 -22.06 6.41 11.07
CA VAL A 93 -22.07 7.84 10.77
C VAL A 93 -21.22 8.20 9.55
N THR A 94 -21.70 9.15 8.76
CA THR A 94 -20.92 9.86 7.75
C THR A 94 -20.49 11.21 8.30
N ILE A 95 -19.20 11.39 8.55
CA ILE A 95 -18.61 12.67 8.91
C ILE A 95 -18.02 13.28 7.64
N ASP A 96 -18.66 14.31 7.10
CA ASP A 96 -18.34 14.90 5.80
C ASP A 96 -17.98 16.38 5.92
N GLY A 97 -16.68 16.67 5.82
CA GLY A 97 -16.13 18.02 5.75
C GLY A 97 -16.21 18.69 4.38
N TYR A 98 -16.76 18.02 3.35
CA TYR A 98 -17.03 18.61 2.03
C TYR A 98 -18.51 19.00 1.85
N ALA A 99 -19.41 18.44 2.67
CA ALA A 99 -20.81 18.82 2.68
C ALA A 99 -20.99 20.31 2.97
N ASP A 100 -22.11 20.87 2.51
CA ASP A 100 -22.50 22.27 2.78
C ASP A 100 -21.42 23.32 2.43
N MET A 101 -20.59 23.01 1.42
CA MET A 101 -19.48 23.87 0.94
C MET A 101 -18.39 24.12 1.98
N ALA A 102 -18.27 23.23 2.97
CA ALA A 102 -17.19 23.23 3.97
C ALA A 102 -15.83 22.74 3.43
N GLY A 103 -15.73 22.44 2.13
CA GLY A 103 -14.48 22.14 1.46
C GLY A 103 -14.65 21.87 -0.02
N ILE A 104 -13.54 21.68 -0.73
CA ILE A 104 -13.53 21.29 -2.14
C ILE A 104 -12.75 19.97 -2.26
N PRO A 105 -13.35 18.87 -2.74
CA PRO A 105 -12.64 17.61 -2.93
C PRO A 105 -11.54 17.71 -3.99
N ASN A 106 -10.53 16.85 -3.87
CA ASN A 106 -9.47 16.75 -4.85
C ASN A 106 -10.00 16.27 -6.21
N THR A 107 -9.52 16.92 -7.28
CA THR A 107 -9.85 16.60 -8.67
C THR A 107 -8.63 16.19 -9.48
N LEU A 108 -7.42 16.35 -8.95
CA LEU A 108 -6.20 16.04 -9.68
C LEU A 108 -5.91 14.54 -9.72
N LEU A 109 -5.64 14.01 -10.91
CA LEU A 109 -5.16 12.63 -11.05
C LEU A 109 -3.81 12.41 -10.34
N VAL A 110 -2.90 13.38 -10.49
CA VAL A 110 -1.57 13.46 -9.84
C VAL A 110 -1.49 14.75 -9.05
N GLY A 111 -1.06 14.68 -7.80
CA GLY A 111 -1.08 15.79 -6.85
C GLY A 111 -2.36 15.81 -6.00
N HIS A 112 -2.54 16.88 -5.24
CA HIS A 112 -3.70 17.09 -4.38
C HIS A 112 -4.08 18.57 -4.41
N ASN A 113 -5.31 18.88 -4.81
CA ASN A 113 -5.85 20.25 -4.79
C ASN A 113 -7.10 20.40 -3.93
N ALA A 114 -7.36 19.47 -3.01
CA ALA A 114 -8.49 19.68 -2.12
C ALA A 114 -8.26 20.91 -1.24
N GLU A 115 -9.34 21.64 -1.02
CA GLU A 115 -9.41 22.71 -0.04
C GLU A 115 -10.13 22.17 1.19
N ILE A 116 -9.38 21.86 2.25
CA ILE A 116 -9.97 21.49 3.54
C ILE A 116 -10.28 22.77 4.30
N ARG A 117 -11.49 22.91 4.85
CA ARG A 117 -11.82 24.09 5.68
C ARG A 117 -12.10 23.75 7.13
N VAL A 118 -12.15 22.47 7.50
CA VAL A 118 -12.34 22.05 8.89
C VAL A 118 -11.12 21.27 9.36
N ARG A 119 -10.43 21.82 10.36
CA ARG A 119 -9.33 21.16 11.07
C ARG A 119 -9.77 20.80 12.48
N ILE A 120 -9.62 19.54 12.85
CA ILE A 120 -9.74 19.06 14.23
C ILE A 120 -8.33 18.98 14.82
N ASP A 121 -8.06 19.80 15.83
CA ASP A 121 -6.74 19.96 16.40
C ASP A 121 -6.66 19.51 17.87
N GLY A 122 -5.94 18.41 18.08
CA GLY A 122 -5.84 17.74 19.38
C GLY A 122 -4.81 18.29 20.36
N ALA A 123 -4.18 19.45 20.08
CA ALA A 123 -3.08 19.96 20.93
C ALA A 123 -3.48 20.17 22.41
N SER A 124 -4.77 20.38 22.68
CA SER A 124 -5.33 20.56 24.03
C SER A 124 -5.99 19.30 24.60
N ALA A 125 -6.04 18.20 23.86
CA ALA A 125 -6.75 16.97 24.25
C ALA A 125 -5.89 15.97 25.05
N GLY A 126 -4.65 16.35 25.44
CA GLY A 126 -3.72 15.47 26.14
C GLY A 126 -3.24 14.29 25.28
N LEU A 127 -3.20 13.09 25.86
CA LEU A 127 -2.79 11.85 25.16
C LEU A 127 -3.94 11.20 24.36
N ALA A 128 -5.03 11.92 24.13
CA ALA A 128 -6.18 11.39 23.41
C ALA A 128 -5.86 11.05 21.95
N HIS A 129 -6.64 10.12 21.39
CA HIS A 129 -6.78 9.94 19.96
C HIS A 129 -7.73 11.00 19.38
N GLY A 130 -7.68 11.23 18.07
CA GLY A 130 -8.65 12.07 17.38
C GLY A 130 -10.01 11.40 17.26
N LEU A 131 -10.38 10.95 16.06
CA LEU A 131 -11.64 10.24 15.85
C LEU A 131 -11.46 8.74 16.08
N VAL A 132 -12.29 8.18 16.96
CA VAL A 132 -12.25 6.75 17.32
C VAL A 132 -13.53 6.07 16.88
N PHE A 133 -13.45 5.16 15.91
CA PHE A 133 -14.54 4.27 15.53
C PHE A 133 -14.48 3.01 16.38
N ALA A 134 -15.50 2.80 17.20
CA ALA A 134 -15.64 1.72 18.18
C ALA A 134 -16.78 0.76 17.78
N PRO A 135 -16.83 -0.47 18.34
CA PRO A 135 -17.87 -1.45 18.02
C PRO A 135 -19.27 -0.85 18.03
N GLY A 136 -20.01 -1.05 16.93
CA GLY A 136 -21.30 -0.41 16.66
C GLY A 136 -21.25 0.61 15.52
N ALA A 137 -20.10 1.22 15.25
CA ALA A 137 -19.95 2.26 14.22
C ALA A 137 -19.96 1.77 12.76
N SER A 138 -20.37 0.53 12.48
CA SER A 138 -20.32 -0.02 11.10
C SER A 138 -21.68 0.08 10.41
N PRO A 139 -21.75 0.60 9.17
CA PRO A 139 -20.66 1.21 8.39
C PRO A 139 -20.48 2.70 8.73
N SER A 140 -19.26 3.24 8.59
CA SER A 140 -19.01 4.68 8.76
C SER A 140 -18.09 5.25 7.68
N VAL A 141 -18.20 6.55 7.44
CA VAL A 141 -17.37 7.29 6.49
C VAL A 141 -16.78 8.54 7.17
N LEU A 142 -15.50 8.77 6.97
CA LEU A 142 -14.79 9.98 7.36
C LEU A 142 -14.15 10.62 6.14
N ARG A 143 -14.53 11.86 5.83
CA ARG A 143 -13.97 12.59 4.68
C ARG A 143 -13.88 14.09 4.87
N GLY A 144 -12.94 14.70 4.15
CA GLY A 144 -12.84 16.16 4.01
C GLY A 144 -12.37 16.91 5.24
N LEU A 145 -11.69 16.25 6.18
CA LEU A 145 -11.17 16.88 7.39
C LEU A 145 -9.65 16.91 7.44
N ALA A 146 -9.12 17.92 8.14
CA ALA A 146 -7.74 17.91 8.63
C ALA A 146 -7.73 17.41 10.08
N ILE A 147 -6.87 16.45 10.43
CA ILE A 147 -6.79 15.88 11.79
C ILE A 147 -5.35 15.92 12.28
N THR A 148 -5.09 16.77 13.27
CA THR A 148 -3.73 17.18 13.64
C THR A 148 -3.49 17.19 15.15
N ARG A 149 -2.21 17.05 15.53
CA ARG A 149 -1.67 17.30 16.89
C ARG A 149 -2.34 16.55 18.05
N PHE A 150 -3.04 15.44 17.81
CA PHE A 150 -3.47 14.55 18.89
C PHE A 150 -2.28 13.83 19.51
N GLY A 151 -2.26 13.63 20.84
CA GLY A 151 -1.17 12.91 21.51
C GLY A 151 -1.11 11.41 21.17
N GLY A 152 -2.23 10.81 20.76
CA GLY A 152 -2.30 9.45 20.24
C GLY A 152 -2.38 9.38 18.71
N HIS A 153 -3.20 8.48 18.17
CA HIS A 153 -3.51 8.40 16.74
C HIS A 153 -4.44 9.54 16.28
N GLY A 154 -4.31 9.98 15.02
CA GLY A 154 -5.26 10.90 14.41
C GLY A 154 -6.65 10.26 14.22
N VAL A 155 -6.68 9.11 13.55
CA VAL A 155 -7.88 8.28 13.39
C VAL A 155 -7.60 6.88 13.88
N ARG A 156 -8.52 6.31 14.67
CA ARG A 156 -8.41 4.96 15.21
C ARG A 156 -9.67 4.15 14.91
N VAL A 157 -9.54 3.08 14.15
CA VAL A 157 -10.61 2.10 13.88
C VAL A 157 -10.28 0.81 14.61
N VAL A 158 -11.16 0.37 15.53
CA VAL A 158 -10.88 -0.77 16.41
C VAL A 158 -12.05 -1.73 16.47
N GLY A 159 -11.89 -2.94 15.93
CA GLY A 159 -12.93 -3.98 15.99
C GLY A 159 -14.22 -3.63 15.24
N VAL A 160 -14.15 -2.67 14.30
CA VAL A 160 -15.29 -2.23 13.49
C VAL A 160 -15.00 -2.54 12.02
N PRO A 161 -15.91 -3.24 11.31
CA PRO A 161 -15.75 -3.45 9.89
C PRO A 161 -16.23 -2.25 9.06
N ASN A 162 -15.83 -2.19 7.79
CA ASN A 162 -16.43 -1.30 6.79
C ASN A 162 -16.39 0.21 7.14
N VAL A 163 -15.29 0.67 7.73
CA VAL A 163 -15.02 2.10 7.89
C VAL A 163 -14.24 2.61 6.69
N THR A 164 -14.72 3.68 6.07
CA THR A 164 -14.03 4.37 4.96
C THR A 164 -13.42 5.68 5.44
N ILE A 165 -12.13 5.87 5.20
CA ILE A 165 -11.38 7.10 5.49
C ILE A 165 -10.89 7.63 4.15
N ALA A 166 -11.49 8.69 3.62
CA ALA A 166 -11.29 9.14 2.25
C ALA A 166 -11.14 10.67 2.13
N GLY A 167 -10.18 11.16 1.36
CA GLY A 167 -10.05 12.58 1.05
C GLY A 167 -9.72 13.45 2.26
N ASN A 168 -9.01 12.92 3.25
CA ASN A 168 -8.62 13.65 4.46
C ASN A 168 -7.14 14.09 4.43
N PHE A 169 -6.81 15.10 5.24
CA PHE A 169 -5.46 15.52 5.54
C PHE A 169 -5.14 15.11 6.97
N ILE A 170 -4.17 14.24 7.19
CA ILE A 170 -3.92 13.66 8.51
C ILE A 170 -2.47 13.94 8.89
N GLY A 171 -2.27 14.66 9.99
CA GLY A 171 -0.95 15.09 10.44
C GLY A 171 -0.31 16.21 9.61
N THR A 172 -1.07 16.84 8.74
CA THR A 172 -0.70 18.02 7.95
C THR A 172 -1.89 18.97 7.86
N ASP A 173 -1.63 20.24 7.54
CA ASP A 173 -2.69 21.21 7.33
C ASP A 173 -3.27 21.08 5.92
N GLY A 174 -4.59 21.07 5.83
CA GLY A 174 -5.32 21.13 4.58
C GLY A 174 -5.92 22.52 4.30
N THR A 175 -5.83 23.43 5.28
CA THR A 175 -6.49 24.74 5.25
C THR A 175 -5.62 25.78 4.54
N GLY A 176 -6.19 26.47 3.54
CA GLY A 176 -5.54 27.55 2.80
C GLY A 176 -4.70 27.14 1.58
N ALA A 177 -4.38 28.14 0.74
CA ALA A 177 -3.64 27.99 -0.52
C ALA A 177 -2.15 27.62 -0.33
N ASP A 178 -1.55 28.00 0.81
CA ASP A 178 -0.13 27.80 1.13
C ASP A 178 0.12 26.71 2.18
N GLY A 179 -0.89 25.87 2.48
CA GLY A 179 -0.98 25.04 3.69
C GLY A 179 -0.05 23.83 3.80
N ASP A 180 1.13 23.83 3.19
CA ASP A 180 2.02 22.65 3.17
C ASP A 180 3.37 22.80 3.87
N GLU A 181 3.78 24.00 4.31
CA GLU A 181 5.20 24.20 4.64
C GLU A 181 5.43 24.93 5.97
N THR A 182 5.79 24.18 7.02
CA THR A 182 7.06 24.33 7.79
C THR A 182 6.98 23.68 9.18
N ALA A 183 5.80 23.60 9.80
CA ALA A 183 5.61 22.95 11.10
C ALA A 183 4.84 21.63 10.94
N GLN A 184 5.50 20.52 11.29
CA GLN A 184 4.87 19.20 11.27
C GLN A 184 3.72 19.15 12.28
N LEU A 185 2.47 19.01 11.79
CA LEU A 185 1.25 18.94 12.61
C LEU A 185 0.85 17.49 12.94
N ALA A 186 1.83 16.58 12.90
CA ALA A 186 1.61 15.17 13.04
C ALA A 186 0.97 14.79 14.38
N ASN A 187 0.21 13.69 14.36
CA ASN A 187 -0.30 13.07 15.56
C ASN A 187 0.83 12.27 16.27
N GLY A 188 0.71 12.09 17.58
CA GLY A 188 1.78 11.55 18.44
C GLY A 188 2.11 10.08 18.20
N GLN A 189 1.20 9.31 17.58
CA GLN A 189 1.44 7.92 17.20
C GLN A 189 1.26 7.70 15.68
N TYR A 190 0.14 7.07 15.28
CA TYR A 190 -0.21 6.85 13.87
C TYR A 190 -1.02 8.03 13.34
N GLY A 191 -0.87 8.36 12.07
CA GLY A 191 -1.90 9.17 11.39
C GLY A 191 -3.23 8.43 11.40
N VAL A 192 -3.23 7.21 10.85
CA VAL A 192 -4.38 6.29 10.84
C VAL A 192 -3.97 4.94 11.43
N LEU A 193 -4.73 4.42 12.39
CA LEU A 193 -4.61 3.05 12.87
C LEU A 193 -5.88 2.27 12.55
N ILE A 194 -5.74 1.17 11.80
CA ILE A 194 -6.75 0.13 11.62
C ILE A 194 -6.31 -1.08 12.44
N GLY A 195 -7.04 -1.37 13.51
CA GLY A 195 -6.58 -2.26 14.56
C GLY A 195 -7.60 -3.28 15.05
N ASN A 196 -7.10 -4.35 15.68
CA ASN A 196 -7.86 -5.25 16.55
C ASN A 196 -9.16 -5.79 15.91
N GLY A 197 -9.05 -6.47 14.78
CA GLY A 197 -10.20 -7.10 14.12
C GLY A 197 -11.05 -6.17 13.25
N ALA A 198 -10.63 -4.92 13.02
CA ALA A 198 -11.28 -4.02 12.07
C ALA A 198 -11.21 -4.55 10.63
N ALA A 199 -12.26 -5.22 10.18
CA ALA A 199 -12.26 -5.91 8.88
C ALA A 199 -12.66 -4.98 7.73
N SER A 200 -12.09 -5.18 6.54
CA SER A 200 -12.56 -4.49 5.32
C SER A 200 -12.61 -2.96 5.41
N ALA A 201 -11.74 -2.35 6.23
CA ALA A 201 -11.61 -0.89 6.25
C ALA A 201 -10.99 -0.40 4.93
N MET A 202 -11.46 0.73 4.41
CA MET A 202 -10.90 1.38 3.22
C MET A 202 -10.23 2.69 3.63
N VAL A 203 -8.93 2.79 3.40
CA VAL A 203 -8.18 4.05 3.54
C VAL A 203 -7.84 4.52 2.13
N GLY A 204 -8.53 5.56 1.69
CA GLY A 204 -8.43 6.10 0.35
C GLY A 204 -9.56 5.59 -0.55
N GLY A 205 -9.26 5.40 -1.84
CA GLY A 205 -10.25 4.94 -2.81
C GLY A 205 -9.76 4.99 -4.25
N PHE A 206 -10.68 4.74 -5.20
CA PHE A 206 -10.36 4.72 -6.63
C PHE A 206 -10.33 6.12 -7.24
N ASN A 207 -11.06 7.06 -6.66
CA ASN A 207 -11.20 8.39 -7.23
C ASN A 207 -10.15 9.34 -6.64
N PRO A 208 -9.71 10.37 -7.40
CA PRO A 208 -8.88 11.45 -6.87
C PRO A 208 -9.42 12.07 -5.57
N ALA A 209 -10.74 12.23 -5.46
CA ALA A 209 -11.41 12.79 -4.29
C ALA A 209 -11.26 11.94 -3.02
N ASP A 210 -10.95 10.66 -3.15
CA ASP A 210 -10.78 9.74 -2.03
C ASP A 210 -9.34 9.75 -1.49
N ARG A 211 -8.39 10.35 -2.20
CA ARG A 211 -6.96 10.39 -1.82
C ARG A 211 -6.77 11.10 -0.49
N ASN A 212 -6.33 10.36 0.52
CA ASN A 212 -5.82 10.98 1.74
C ASN A 212 -4.39 11.47 1.53
N LEU A 213 -4.03 12.56 2.20
CA LEU A 213 -2.66 12.98 2.43
C LEU A 213 -2.32 12.73 3.90
N ILE A 214 -1.42 11.77 4.16
CA ILE A 214 -1.11 11.30 5.52
C ILE A 214 0.36 11.55 5.81
N VAL A 215 0.64 12.47 6.74
CA VAL A 215 1.98 12.78 7.23
C VAL A 215 2.08 12.30 8.67
N GLY A 216 2.93 11.30 8.91
CA GLY A 216 3.22 10.79 10.25
C GLY A 216 4.19 11.70 11.00
N ASN A 217 4.46 11.37 12.27
CA ASN A 217 5.52 12.05 13.03
C ASN A 217 6.90 11.46 12.71
N ALA A 218 7.98 12.19 12.98
CA ALA A 218 9.35 11.80 12.61
C ALA A 218 9.87 10.51 13.25
N ASN A 219 9.33 10.14 14.42
CA ASN A 219 9.69 8.92 15.14
C ASN A 219 8.58 7.85 15.07
N GLY A 220 7.50 8.15 14.37
CA GLY A 220 6.25 7.39 14.35
C GLY A 220 5.92 6.96 12.93
N MET A 221 4.67 6.56 12.72
CA MET A 221 4.26 5.94 11.46
C MET A 221 3.04 6.66 10.88
N ALA A 222 2.92 6.71 9.57
CA ALA A 222 1.75 7.36 8.96
C ALA A 222 0.50 6.46 9.06
N VAL A 223 0.61 5.19 8.66
CA VAL A 223 -0.51 4.23 8.75
C VAL A 223 -0.09 2.94 9.45
N GLY A 224 -0.92 2.49 10.39
CA GLY A 224 -0.78 1.19 11.08
C GLY A 224 -1.93 0.25 10.72
N LEU A 225 -1.59 -0.99 10.40
CA LEU A 225 -2.49 -2.09 10.06
C LEU A 225 -2.19 -3.26 11.01
N ASP A 226 -2.81 -3.23 12.19
CA ASP A 226 -2.41 -4.08 13.32
C ASP A 226 -3.51 -5.09 13.66
N LEU A 227 -3.24 -6.39 13.48
CA LEU A 227 -4.18 -7.48 13.73
C LEU A 227 -5.55 -7.27 13.03
N ASN A 228 -5.54 -6.74 11.81
CA ASN A 228 -6.74 -6.49 11.03
C ASN A 228 -6.92 -7.54 9.91
N PRO A 229 -8.14 -8.07 9.73
CA PRO A 229 -8.46 -8.95 8.62
C PRO A 229 -8.97 -8.12 7.43
N GLY A 230 -8.05 -7.66 6.58
CA GLY A 230 -8.39 -7.22 5.23
C GLY A 230 -8.64 -5.73 5.02
N ALA A 231 -7.88 -4.84 5.67
CA ALA A 231 -7.86 -3.44 5.28
C ALA A 231 -7.30 -3.24 3.85
N THR A 232 -7.86 -2.27 3.13
CA THR A 232 -7.36 -1.81 1.84
C THR A 232 -6.86 -0.37 1.94
N LEU A 233 -5.62 -0.13 1.54
CA LEU A 233 -5.04 1.20 1.39
C LEU A 233 -4.89 1.49 -0.10
N ARG A 234 -5.65 2.46 -0.62
CA ARG A 234 -5.68 2.73 -2.06
C ARG A 234 -5.54 4.21 -2.41
N GLY A 235 -4.61 4.51 -3.32
CA GLY A 235 -4.53 5.83 -3.96
C GLY A 235 -4.11 6.98 -3.03
N ASN A 236 -3.50 6.68 -1.87
CA ASN A 236 -3.11 7.68 -0.87
C ASN A 236 -1.72 8.26 -1.14
N TYR A 237 -1.49 9.47 -0.64
CA TYR A 237 -0.18 10.09 -0.54
C TYR A 237 0.28 10.01 0.92
N ILE A 238 1.40 9.34 1.16
CA ILE A 238 1.89 9.00 2.49
C ILE A 238 3.31 9.54 2.65
N GLY A 239 3.52 10.38 3.66
CA GLY A 239 4.80 10.98 4.00
C GLY A 239 5.40 11.88 2.92
N THR A 240 4.54 12.54 2.17
CA THR A 240 4.89 13.49 1.10
C THR A 240 4.11 14.80 1.27
N ASP A 241 4.47 15.81 0.49
CA ASP A 241 3.68 17.01 0.22
C ASP A 241 2.43 16.72 -0.65
N ARG A 242 1.58 17.73 -0.86
CA ARG A 242 0.37 17.68 -1.70
C ARG A 242 0.68 17.29 -3.14
N ALA A 243 1.82 17.73 -3.68
CA ALA A 243 2.25 17.38 -5.04
C ALA A 243 2.66 15.90 -5.16
N GLY A 244 3.03 15.26 -4.05
CA GLY A 244 3.55 13.91 -4.06
C GLY A 244 5.04 13.87 -4.41
N THR A 245 5.76 14.98 -4.36
CA THR A 245 7.12 15.13 -4.91
C THR A 245 8.18 15.46 -3.86
N SER A 246 7.79 15.87 -2.65
CA SER A 246 8.73 16.17 -1.57
C SER A 246 8.45 15.32 -0.34
N ARG A 247 9.48 14.62 0.16
CA ARG A 247 9.38 13.84 1.40
C ARG A 247 9.08 14.76 2.57
N ARG A 248 8.08 14.40 3.38
CA ARG A 248 7.78 15.05 4.67
C ARG A 248 8.21 14.15 5.81
N GLY A 249 8.32 14.71 7.02
CA GLY A 249 8.95 14.12 8.19
C GLY A 249 8.28 12.87 8.79
N THR A 250 7.70 11.98 8.00
CA THR A 250 7.15 10.69 8.43
C THR A 250 8.30 9.73 8.77
N GLY A 251 8.31 9.16 9.98
CA GLY A 251 9.29 8.13 10.38
C GLY A 251 9.17 6.87 9.53
N MET A 252 8.04 6.17 9.58
CA MET A 252 7.73 5.02 8.71
C MET A 252 6.44 5.25 7.92
N GLY A 253 6.36 4.80 6.68
CA GLY A 253 5.18 4.96 5.85
C GLY A 253 4.01 4.12 6.36
N ILE A 254 4.09 2.81 6.13
CA ILE A 254 3.04 1.84 6.52
C ILE A 254 3.65 0.76 7.39
N SER A 255 3.03 0.48 8.55
CA SER A 255 3.32 -0.71 9.37
C SER A 255 2.18 -1.70 9.27
N ILE A 256 2.53 -2.98 9.11
CA ILE A 256 1.61 -4.11 9.05
C ILE A 256 2.06 -5.14 10.09
N ASP A 257 1.22 -5.40 11.08
CA ASP A 257 1.58 -6.23 12.23
C ASP A 257 0.58 -7.34 12.51
N GLY A 258 1.02 -8.59 12.35
CA GLY A 258 0.25 -9.79 12.73
C GLY A 258 -1.08 -9.94 12.00
N ASN A 259 -1.25 -9.37 10.81
CA ASN A 259 -2.49 -9.51 10.05
C ASN A 259 -2.65 -10.95 9.58
N GLN A 260 -3.76 -11.58 9.94
CA GLN A 260 -4.12 -12.94 9.51
C GLN A 260 -5.49 -12.94 8.82
N GLY A 261 -5.79 -14.00 8.07
CA GLY A 261 -7.10 -14.19 7.44
C GLY A 261 -7.15 -13.73 5.98
N ILE A 262 -8.04 -12.79 5.64
CA ILE A 262 -8.29 -12.38 4.23
C ILE A 262 -7.09 -11.63 3.63
N GLY A 263 -6.25 -10.99 4.46
CA GLY A 263 -5.02 -10.31 4.04
C GLY A 263 -5.25 -8.87 3.55
N SER A 264 -4.26 -7.99 3.74
CA SER A 264 -4.38 -6.56 3.44
C SER A 264 -3.96 -6.21 2.00
N GLY A 265 -4.67 -5.28 1.36
CA GLY A 265 -4.37 -4.80 0.00
C GLY A 265 -3.82 -3.38 -0.01
N ILE A 266 -2.63 -3.16 -0.57
CA ILE A 266 -1.95 -1.86 -0.66
C ILE A 266 -1.78 -1.51 -2.14
N TYR A 267 -2.57 -0.57 -2.64
CA TYR A 267 -2.73 -0.33 -4.08
C TYR A 267 -2.52 1.13 -4.51
N GLY A 268 -1.61 1.38 -5.45
CA GLY A 268 -1.54 2.68 -6.11
C GLY A 268 -1.20 3.86 -5.19
N ASN A 269 -0.48 3.64 -4.10
CA ASN A 269 -0.09 4.70 -3.15
C ASN A 269 1.25 5.32 -3.54
N VAL A 270 1.47 6.59 -3.20
CA VAL A 270 2.79 7.27 -3.26
C VAL A 270 3.32 7.35 -1.84
N ILE A 271 4.47 6.75 -1.58
CA ILE A 271 4.97 6.46 -0.22
C ILE A 271 6.40 6.99 -0.08
N GLY A 272 6.55 8.01 0.77
CA GLY A 272 7.83 8.51 1.28
C GLY A 272 7.91 8.36 2.80
N ALA A 273 9.12 8.15 3.32
CA ALA A 273 9.38 8.04 4.75
C ALA A 273 10.87 8.27 5.05
N ASN A 274 11.22 8.71 6.26
CA ASN A 274 12.61 8.87 6.71
C ASN A 274 13.29 7.52 6.97
N GLY A 275 12.54 6.56 7.53
CA GLY A 275 12.94 5.18 7.82
C GLY A 275 12.52 4.22 6.73
N TRP A 276 11.61 3.29 7.04
CA TRP A 276 11.08 2.30 6.08
C TRP A 276 9.83 2.82 5.35
N GLY A 277 9.73 2.50 4.06
CA GLY A 277 8.50 2.76 3.29
C GLY A 277 7.34 1.91 3.79
N LEU A 278 7.54 0.59 3.80
CA LEU A 278 6.64 -0.39 4.40
C LEU A 278 7.40 -1.32 5.34
N TYR A 279 6.82 -1.56 6.52
CA TYR A 279 7.33 -2.47 7.53
C TYR A 279 6.30 -3.55 7.84
N ILE A 280 6.50 -4.74 7.27
CA ILE A 280 5.62 -5.90 7.40
C ILE A 280 6.24 -6.86 8.39
N ARG A 281 5.55 -7.13 9.50
CA ARG A 281 6.15 -7.86 10.61
C ARG A 281 5.30 -8.92 11.29
N ASN A 282 5.97 -9.73 12.09
CA ASN A 282 5.40 -10.84 12.84
C ASN A 282 4.66 -11.81 11.90
N GLY A 283 3.58 -12.46 12.33
CA GLY A 283 2.86 -13.44 11.51
C GLY A 283 2.14 -12.88 10.28
N SER A 284 2.28 -11.60 9.93
CA SER A 284 1.52 -10.97 8.84
C SER A 284 1.48 -11.82 7.58
N SER A 285 0.27 -12.14 7.12
CA SER A 285 0.05 -12.98 5.95
C SER A 285 -0.92 -12.39 4.94
N ARG A 286 -0.80 -12.86 3.69
CA ARG A 286 -1.71 -12.50 2.57
C ARG A 286 -1.74 -11.00 2.26
N VAL A 287 -0.61 -10.33 2.40
CA VAL A 287 -0.49 -8.90 2.06
C VAL A 287 -0.15 -8.75 0.58
N ALA A 288 -0.91 -7.95 -0.16
CA ALA A 288 -0.67 -7.65 -1.57
C ALA A 288 -0.29 -6.17 -1.76
N LEU A 289 0.88 -5.91 -2.33
CA LEU A 289 1.37 -4.57 -2.69
C LEU A 289 1.36 -4.48 -4.21
N ARG A 290 0.51 -3.63 -4.80
CA ARG A 290 0.46 -3.48 -6.27
C ARG A 290 0.36 -2.03 -6.73
N GLY A 291 1.10 -1.68 -7.77
CA GLY A 291 1.04 -0.37 -8.42
C GLY A 291 1.50 0.79 -7.54
N ASN A 292 2.19 0.54 -6.42
CA ASN A 292 2.64 1.60 -5.52
C ASN A 292 3.94 2.23 -6.04
N SER A 293 4.11 3.51 -5.75
CA SER A 293 5.36 4.26 -5.90
C SER A 293 6.00 4.42 -4.53
N ILE A 294 7.09 3.69 -4.26
CA ILE A 294 7.71 3.57 -2.95
C ILE A 294 9.12 4.17 -3.03
N GLY A 295 9.29 5.38 -2.48
CA GLY A 295 10.54 6.14 -2.58
C GLY A 295 10.69 6.97 -3.86
N VAL A 296 9.69 6.91 -4.75
CA VAL A 296 9.57 7.72 -5.96
C VAL A 296 8.31 8.57 -5.86
N GLY A 297 8.43 9.85 -6.20
CA GLY A 297 7.34 10.80 -6.18
C GLY A 297 6.24 10.49 -7.19
N ALA A 298 5.11 11.17 -7.05
CA ALA A 298 3.96 11.00 -7.92
C ALA A 298 4.21 11.42 -9.39
N ASP A 299 5.27 12.21 -9.62
CA ASP A 299 5.79 12.56 -10.93
C ASP A 299 6.61 11.43 -11.60
N GLY A 300 6.86 10.34 -10.88
CA GLY A 300 7.67 9.20 -11.34
C GLY A 300 9.18 9.46 -11.30
N ALA A 301 9.64 10.56 -10.69
CA ALA A 301 11.05 10.95 -10.72
C ALA A 301 11.58 11.48 -9.38
N ALA A 302 10.79 12.24 -8.61
CA ALA A 302 11.28 12.85 -7.39
C ALA A 302 11.70 11.78 -6.36
N ASN A 303 12.83 12.01 -5.68
CA ASN A 303 13.27 11.11 -4.62
C ASN A 303 12.57 11.48 -3.31
N ILE A 304 11.72 10.57 -2.83
CA ILE A 304 11.03 10.70 -1.53
C ILE A 304 11.38 9.56 -0.57
N ALA A 305 12.42 8.78 -0.87
CA ALA A 305 12.86 7.63 -0.09
C ALA A 305 13.70 8.02 1.12
N GLY A 306 13.72 7.16 2.14
CA GLY A 306 14.45 7.33 3.40
C GLY A 306 15.78 6.60 3.46
N SER A 307 16.37 6.52 4.67
CA SER A 307 17.66 5.87 4.89
C SER A 307 17.59 4.36 5.09
N ALA A 308 16.39 3.77 5.25
CA ALA A 308 16.22 2.33 5.44
C ALA A 308 15.85 1.63 4.12
N SER A 309 15.09 0.52 4.20
CA SER A 309 14.60 -0.21 3.02
C SER A 309 13.20 0.24 2.58
N GLY A 310 12.90 0.09 1.29
CA GLY A 310 11.57 0.41 0.75
C GLY A 310 10.49 -0.49 1.30
N VAL A 311 10.70 -1.80 1.23
CA VAL A 311 9.83 -2.81 1.84
C VAL A 311 10.67 -3.70 2.75
N TYR A 312 10.32 -3.77 4.03
CA TYR A 312 11.00 -4.61 5.00
C TYR A 312 10.02 -5.63 5.59
N ILE A 313 10.30 -6.92 5.39
CA ILE A 313 9.49 -8.07 5.81
C ILE A 313 10.27 -8.82 6.89
N THR A 314 9.72 -8.99 8.09
CA THR A 314 10.48 -9.63 9.18
C THR A 314 9.61 -10.28 10.27
N ASP A 315 10.11 -11.31 10.94
CA ASP A 315 9.50 -11.85 12.17
C ASP A 315 9.77 -10.99 13.42
N ALA A 316 10.56 -9.91 13.27
CA ALA A 316 11.02 -9.03 14.35
C ALA A 316 11.69 -9.73 15.55
N GLY A 317 12.03 -11.02 15.42
CA GLY A 317 12.64 -11.85 16.47
C GLY A 317 11.74 -12.14 17.69
N GLN A 318 10.50 -11.67 17.73
CA GLN A 318 9.60 -11.81 18.90
C GLN A 318 8.40 -12.73 18.65
N SER A 319 8.05 -13.02 17.40
CA SER A 319 6.87 -13.83 17.06
C SER A 319 7.17 -15.33 16.93
N LEU A 320 6.19 -16.17 17.27
CA LEU A 320 6.20 -17.60 16.94
C LEU A 320 5.84 -17.88 15.47
N GLU A 321 5.52 -16.83 14.70
CA GLU A 321 5.07 -16.91 13.31
C GLU A 321 5.88 -15.95 12.43
N SER A 322 6.32 -16.42 11.27
CA SER A 322 6.98 -15.58 10.25
C SER A 322 5.95 -15.03 9.25
N PRO A 323 6.24 -13.88 8.62
CA PRO A 323 5.45 -13.41 7.49
C PRO A 323 5.38 -14.45 6.37
N SER A 324 4.23 -14.57 5.73
CA SER A 324 4.03 -15.52 4.63
C SER A 324 2.98 -15.04 3.64
N PHE A 325 2.96 -15.59 2.42
CA PHE A 325 1.99 -15.18 1.38
C PHE A 325 2.01 -13.67 1.10
N ILE A 326 3.19 -13.07 1.05
CA ILE A 326 3.35 -11.65 0.75
C ILE A 326 3.62 -11.51 -0.75
N SER A 327 2.76 -10.77 -1.44
CA SER A 327 2.90 -10.50 -2.87
C SER A 327 3.27 -9.03 -3.07
N VAL A 328 4.46 -8.79 -3.60
CA VAL A 328 4.91 -7.46 -4.01
C VAL A 328 4.98 -7.46 -5.53
N GLY A 329 4.10 -6.70 -6.14
CA GLY A 329 3.94 -6.60 -7.58
C GLY A 329 2.89 -7.58 -8.09
N GLY A 330 2.96 -7.85 -9.39
CA GLY A 330 2.01 -8.69 -10.10
C GLY A 330 2.27 -8.65 -11.60
N THR A 331 1.55 -9.48 -12.34
CA THR A 331 1.78 -9.65 -13.77
C THR A 331 0.89 -8.76 -14.63
N ASP A 332 -0.24 -8.29 -14.10
CA ASP A 332 -1.14 -7.44 -14.87
C ASP A 332 -0.60 -6.00 -14.98
N PRO A 333 -0.93 -5.27 -16.08
CA PRO A 333 -0.56 -3.87 -16.20
C PRO A 333 -1.03 -3.03 -15.00
N GLY A 334 -0.12 -2.26 -14.42
CA GLY A 334 -0.39 -1.43 -13.23
C GLY A 334 -0.29 -2.18 -11.90
N GLU A 335 -0.04 -3.49 -11.89
CA GLU A 335 0.29 -4.22 -10.67
C GLU A 335 1.75 -4.09 -10.21
N PRO A 336 2.76 -3.99 -11.08
CA PRO A 336 4.14 -3.77 -10.66
C PRO A 336 4.29 -2.52 -9.79
N ASN A 337 5.03 -2.61 -8.70
CA ASN A 337 5.42 -1.44 -7.92
C ASN A 337 6.70 -0.81 -8.50
N THR A 338 6.90 0.48 -8.23
CA THR A 338 8.19 1.14 -8.37
C THR A 338 8.80 1.32 -6.98
N ILE A 339 10.00 0.79 -6.74
CA ILE A 339 10.69 0.80 -5.44
C ILE A 339 12.12 1.30 -5.66
N ALA A 340 12.39 2.55 -5.31
CA ALA A 340 13.69 3.14 -5.63
C ALA A 340 14.16 4.16 -4.61
N ASN A 341 15.45 4.49 -4.69
CA ASN A 341 16.15 5.54 -3.96
C ASN A 341 16.35 5.32 -2.45
N TRP A 342 16.03 4.13 -1.93
CA TRP A 342 16.14 3.84 -0.49
C TRP A 342 17.60 3.69 -0.05
N GLY A 343 17.93 4.12 1.15
CA GLY A 343 19.31 4.08 1.66
C GLY A 343 19.87 2.67 1.88
N LEU A 344 19.00 1.66 2.02
CA LEU A 344 19.34 0.24 2.08
C LEU A 344 18.75 -0.50 0.86
N ASN A 345 18.11 -1.66 1.06
CA ASN A 345 17.57 -2.47 -0.02
C ASN A 345 16.22 -1.94 -0.54
N GLY A 346 15.89 -2.27 -1.78
CA GLY A 346 14.52 -2.08 -2.29
C GLY A 346 13.52 -2.92 -1.47
N ILE A 347 13.73 -4.24 -1.45
CA ILE A 347 12.99 -5.21 -0.64
C ILE A 347 13.98 -6.00 0.22
N ARG A 348 13.75 -6.08 1.53
CA ARG A 348 14.47 -6.99 2.42
C ARG A 348 13.48 -7.91 3.13
N ALA A 349 13.70 -9.21 3.05
CA ALA A 349 13.04 -10.21 3.89
C ALA A 349 14.04 -10.77 4.89
N GLN A 350 13.77 -10.62 6.18
CA GLN A 350 14.72 -10.95 7.24
C GLN A 350 14.08 -11.77 8.34
N ARG A 351 14.51 -13.03 8.45
CA ARG A 351 14.17 -13.91 9.57
C ARG A 351 15.19 -13.71 10.70
N ASN A 352 14.74 -13.60 11.94
CA ASN A 352 15.59 -13.41 13.13
C ASN A 352 15.40 -14.47 14.20
N ASN A 353 14.45 -15.39 14.05
CA ASN A 353 14.23 -16.47 15.01
C ASN A 353 14.06 -17.84 14.34
N ALA A 354 13.97 -18.88 15.18
CA ALA A 354 13.78 -20.27 14.75
C ALA A 354 12.34 -20.59 14.33
N SER A 355 11.43 -19.60 14.33
CA SER A 355 10.00 -19.78 14.02
C SER A 355 9.81 -20.24 12.56
N PRO A 356 8.60 -20.71 12.15
CA PRO A 356 8.43 -21.46 10.91
C PRO A 356 8.87 -20.65 9.68
N TYR A 357 9.16 -21.37 8.60
CA TYR A 357 9.66 -20.86 7.33
C TYR A 357 8.98 -19.55 6.91
N MET A 358 9.77 -18.54 6.55
CA MET A 358 9.28 -17.33 5.91
C MET A 358 9.08 -17.65 4.43
N ALA A 359 7.88 -18.07 4.07
CA ALA A 359 7.61 -18.69 2.78
C ALA A 359 6.62 -17.89 1.94
N MET A 360 6.60 -18.20 0.64
CA MET A 360 5.64 -17.65 -0.32
C MET A 360 5.70 -16.12 -0.40
N LEU A 361 6.92 -15.59 -0.38
CA LEU A 361 7.18 -14.20 -0.72
C LEU A 361 7.38 -14.10 -2.23
N THR A 362 6.43 -13.45 -2.89
CA THR A 362 6.41 -13.26 -4.34
C THR A 362 6.82 -11.83 -4.69
N PHE A 363 7.81 -11.66 -5.56
CA PHE A 363 8.30 -10.35 -6.01
C PHE A 363 8.27 -10.28 -7.53
N GLN A 364 7.13 -9.90 -8.11
CA GLN A 364 6.90 -10.00 -9.56
C GLN A 364 6.93 -8.65 -10.25
N ARG A 365 7.73 -8.56 -11.32
CA ARG A 365 7.80 -7.45 -12.29
C ARG A 365 8.03 -6.04 -11.73
N ASN A 366 8.35 -5.90 -10.43
CA ASN A 366 8.60 -4.61 -9.81
C ASN A 366 9.76 -3.88 -10.51
N SER A 367 9.65 -2.56 -10.63
CA SER A 367 10.77 -1.69 -11.02
C SER A 367 11.56 -1.33 -9.77
N ILE A 368 12.68 -2.00 -9.53
CA ILE A 368 13.53 -1.82 -8.36
C ILE A 368 14.87 -1.24 -8.81
N TYR A 369 15.23 -0.04 -8.35
CA TYR A 369 16.47 0.62 -8.79
C TYR A 369 16.97 1.72 -7.85
N SER A 370 18.25 2.09 -7.98
CA SER A 370 18.90 3.19 -7.27
C SER A 370 18.79 3.09 -5.74
N ASN A 371 18.66 1.88 -5.19
CA ASN A 371 18.74 1.67 -3.75
C ASN A 371 20.22 1.60 -3.31
N GLY A 372 20.50 1.88 -2.04
CA GLY A 372 21.86 1.95 -1.50
C GLY A 372 22.50 0.59 -1.20
N ALA A 373 21.68 -0.47 -1.19
CA ALA A 373 22.09 -1.87 -1.08
C ALA A 373 21.43 -2.71 -2.20
N LEU A 374 21.09 -3.97 -1.96
CA LEU A 374 20.54 -4.86 -2.99
C LEU A 374 19.09 -4.49 -3.37
N GLY A 375 18.69 -4.86 -4.58
CA GLY A 375 17.29 -4.70 -5.00
C GLY A 375 16.34 -5.56 -4.16
N ILE A 376 16.69 -6.84 -4.00
CA ILE A 376 15.99 -7.82 -3.16
C ILE A 376 17.04 -8.55 -2.33
N GLU A 377 16.82 -8.66 -1.02
CA GLU A 377 17.70 -9.39 -0.11
C GLU A 377 16.92 -10.32 0.81
N LEU A 378 17.33 -11.59 0.88
CA LEU A 378 16.75 -12.66 1.69
C LEU A 378 17.77 -13.09 2.76
N ILE A 379 17.52 -12.72 4.02
CA ILE A 379 18.46 -12.96 5.11
C ILE A 379 17.81 -13.79 6.22
N ASP A 380 18.52 -14.81 6.66
CA ASP A 380 18.22 -15.55 7.87
C ASP A 380 19.28 -15.26 8.93
N ASN A 381 19.03 -14.24 9.75
CA ASN A 381 19.93 -13.84 10.81
C ASN A 381 20.06 -14.91 11.89
N TYR A 382 19.00 -15.69 12.13
CA TYR A 382 19.04 -16.78 13.12
C TYR A 382 20.09 -17.84 12.75
N ALA A 383 20.15 -18.22 11.46
CA ALA A 383 21.13 -19.17 10.96
C ALA A 383 22.40 -18.52 10.38
N SER A 384 22.50 -17.18 10.40
CA SER A 384 23.59 -16.42 9.76
C SER A 384 23.77 -16.72 8.26
N GLN A 385 22.65 -16.84 7.52
CA GLN A 385 22.62 -17.13 6.08
C GLN A 385 22.12 -15.93 5.27
N GLY A 386 22.55 -15.80 4.02
CA GLY A 386 22.11 -14.73 3.12
C GLY A 386 22.66 -13.34 3.47
N THR A 387 23.71 -13.25 4.30
CA THR A 387 24.24 -11.97 4.81
C THR A 387 25.17 -11.23 3.84
N ALA A 388 25.41 -11.79 2.65
CA ALA A 388 26.28 -11.20 1.65
C ALA A 388 25.71 -11.43 0.23
N PRO A 389 25.92 -10.48 -0.71
CA PRO A 389 25.46 -10.60 -2.08
C PRO A 389 25.89 -11.90 -2.76
N GLY A 390 24.95 -12.60 -3.39
CA GLY A 390 25.22 -13.81 -4.16
C GLY A 390 25.44 -15.08 -3.35
N GLN A 391 25.27 -15.03 -2.03
CA GLN A 391 25.18 -16.24 -1.23
C GLN A 391 23.92 -17.03 -1.60
N PRO A 392 23.91 -18.36 -1.41
CA PRO A 392 22.70 -19.14 -1.55
C PRO A 392 21.57 -18.59 -0.68
N ALA A 393 20.37 -18.54 -1.24
CA ALA A 393 19.19 -18.11 -0.50
C ALA A 393 18.99 -19.02 0.73
N PRO A 394 18.68 -18.45 1.91
CA PRO A 394 18.47 -19.25 3.11
C PRO A 394 17.35 -20.27 2.91
N ALA A 395 17.59 -21.54 3.28
CA ALA A 395 16.58 -22.60 3.11
C ALA A 395 15.29 -22.33 3.89
N ALA A 396 15.36 -21.49 4.92
CA ALA A 396 14.22 -21.09 5.72
C ALA A 396 13.37 -19.95 5.12
N ILE A 397 13.85 -19.34 4.03
CA ILE A 397 13.20 -18.22 3.36
C ILE A 397 12.94 -18.63 1.92
N ASN A 398 11.68 -18.65 1.51
CA ASN A 398 11.29 -19.05 0.15
C ASN A 398 11.86 -20.42 -0.28
N ASP A 399 12.02 -21.36 0.66
CA ASP A 399 12.73 -22.65 0.57
C ASP A 399 14.08 -22.59 -0.18
N GLY A 400 14.85 -21.52 0.02
CA GLY A 400 16.18 -21.38 -0.58
C GLY A 400 16.16 -21.19 -2.09
N GLN A 401 15.14 -20.50 -2.61
CA GLN A 401 15.04 -20.17 -4.04
C GLN A 401 16.22 -19.26 -4.47
N ASN A 402 17.19 -19.83 -5.18
CA ASN A 402 18.38 -19.11 -5.66
C ASN A 402 18.10 -18.28 -6.91
N PRO A 403 18.87 -17.22 -7.19
CA PRO A 403 18.79 -16.55 -8.49
C PRO A 403 19.40 -17.42 -9.61
N PRO A 404 18.89 -17.37 -10.86
CA PRO A 404 19.59 -17.90 -12.01
C PRO A 404 20.91 -17.15 -12.25
N ALA A 405 21.92 -17.83 -12.78
CA ALA A 405 23.17 -17.20 -13.19
C ALA A 405 23.15 -16.94 -14.70
N ILE A 406 23.28 -15.67 -15.10
CA ILE A 406 23.50 -15.28 -16.49
C ILE A 406 24.97 -15.57 -16.82
N GLN A 407 25.20 -16.46 -17.80
CA GLN A 407 26.54 -16.79 -18.28
C GLN A 407 26.99 -15.84 -19.40
N SER A 408 26.07 -15.47 -20.28
CA SER A 408 26.28 -14.49 -21.35
C SER A 408 24.96 -13.91 -21.83
N ALA A 409 25.02 -12.70 -22.38
CA ALA A 409 23.90 -12.05 -23.06
C ALA A 409 24.41 -11.44 -24.37
N ILE A 410 23.87 -11.89 -25.50
CA ILE A 410 24.29 -11.48 -26.84
C ILE A 410 23.07 -10.95 -27.58
N GLY A 411 23.07 -9.66 -27.91
CA GLY A 411 21.98 -8.97 -28.60
C GLY A 411 22.22 -8.80 -30.09
N ASP A 412 21.21 -9.08 -30.90
CA ASP A 412 21.17 -8.78 -32.33
C ASP A 412 19.84 -8.11 -32.73
N ALA A 413 19.58 -7.99 -34.03
CA ALA A 413 18.37 -7.36 -34.53
C ALA A 413 17.08 -8.17 -34.30
N GLN A 414 17.19 -9.46 -33.98
CA GLN A 414 16.07 -10.38 -33.76
C GLN A 414 15.75 -10.57 -32.28
N GLY A 415 16.72 -10.37 -31.39
CA GLY A 415 16.51 -10.45 -29.95
C GLY A 415 17.81 -10.45 -29.17
N THR A 416 17.71 -10.67 -27.87
CA THR A 416 18.88 -10.94 -27.02
C THR A 416 18.83 -12.37 -26.53
N THR A 417 19.81 -13.18 -26.92
CA THR A 417 19.99 -14.53 -26.39
C THR A 417 20.71 -14.45 -25.06
N VAL A 418 20.06 -14.93 -24.00
CA VAL A 418 20.59 -14.96 -22.64
C VAL A 418 20.87 -16.41 -22.26
N GLN A 419 22.15 -16.75 -22.08
CA GLN A 419 22.57 -18.06 -21.60
C GLN A 419 22.51 -18.09 -20.07
N LEU A 420 21.88 -19.11 -19.53
CA LEU A 420 21.53 -19.23 -18.12
C LEU A 420 21.91 -20.60 -17.58
N SER A 421 22.31 -20.62 -16.32
CA SER A 421 22.31 -21.82 -15.48
C SER A 421 21.54 -21.56 -14.20
N PHE A 422 20.89 -22.58 -13.67
CA PHE A 422 20.12 -22.50 -12.44
C PHE A 422 20.12 -23.85 -11.72
N THR A 423 20.10 -23.81 -10.39
CA THR A 423 19.91 -24.98 -9.53
C THR A 423 18.84 -24.66 -8.49
N GLY A 424 17.82 -25.50 -8.43
CA GLY A 424 16.68 -25.38 -7.52
C GLY A 424 15.98 -26.72 -7.29
N ALA A 425 14.68 -26.70 -7.04
CA ALA A 425 13.91 -27.92 -6.77
C ALA A 425 13.83 -28.83 -8.03
N PRO A 426 14.04 -30.16 -7.92
CA PRO A 426 13.98 -31.10 -9.04
C PRO A 426 12.63 -31.16 -9.78
N GLY A 427 12.67 -31.19 -11.11
CA GLY A 427 11.48 -31.37 -11.95
C GLY A 427 10.42 -30.28 -11.81
N THR A 428 10.82 -29.07 -11.40
CA THR A 428 9.90 -27.97 -11.11
C THR A 428 9.95 -26.90 -12.20
N ALA A 429 8.79 -26.33 -12.49
CA ALA A 429 8.68 -25.17 -13.36
C ALA A 429 9.13 -23.91 -12.62
N GLN A 430 9.95 -23.11 -13.28
CA GLN A 430 10.56 -21.89 -12.80
C GLN A 430 10.23 -20.76 -13.77
N SER A 431 9.63 -19.69 -13.26
CA SER A 431 9.42 -18.46 -14.04
C SER A 431 10.65 -17.58 -13.86
N PHE A 432 11.41 -17.36 -14.92
CA PHE A 432 12.54 -16.43 -14.94
C PHE A 432 12.07 -15.07 -15.43
N GLU A 433 12.22 -14.02 -14.63
CA GLU A 433 11.92 -12.64 -15.05
C GLU A 433 13.24 -11.90 -15.32
N VAL A 434 13.42 -11.43 -16.56
CA VAL A 434 14.63 -10.72 -17.01
C VAL A 434 14.39 -9.22 -16.94
N PHE A 435 15.33 -8.51 -16.31
CA PHE A 435 15.27 -7.06 -16.13
C PHE A 435 16.47 -6.38 -16.78
N ALA A 436 16.23 -5.21 -17.39
CA ALA A 436 17.24 -4.32 -17.91
C ALA A 436 17.49 -3.15 -16.94
N ASN A 437 18.77 -2.82 -16.77
CA ASN A 437 19.27 -1.81 -15.86
C ASN A 437 20.21 -0.84 -16.59
N THR A 438 20.17 0.42 -16.16
CA THR A 438 21.07 1.47 -16.68
C THR A 438 22.51 1.32 -16.17
N ALA A 439 22.68 0.67 -15.01
CA ALA A 439 23.96 0.36 -14.42
C ALA A 439 23.85 -0.95 -13.64
N CYS A 440 24.98 -1.62 -13.43
CA CYS A 440 25.05 -2.68 -12.43
C CYS A 440 25.11 -2.05 -11.03
N ASP A 441 24.47 -2.68 -10.06
CA ASP A 441 24.63 -2.33 -8.65
C ASP A 441 26.10 -2.45 -8.21
N ALA A 442 26.51 -1.64 -7.23
CA ALA A 442 27.89 -1.62 -6.74
C ALA A 442 28.35 -2.97 -6.15
N SER A 443 27.41 -3.80 -5.66
CA SER A 443 27.71 -5.16 -5.19
C SER A 443 28.03 -6.15 -6.32
N GLY A 444 27.72 -5.81 -7.58
CA GLY A 444 27.75 -6.74 -8.71
C GLY A 444 26.50 -7.62 -8.84
N TRP A 445 25.62 -7.63 -7.84
CA TRP A 445 24.33 -8.32 -7.82
C TRP A 445 23.26 -7.27 -8.00
N GLY A 446 22.87 -7.08 -9.27
CA GLY A 446 22.16 -5.90 -9.72
C GLY A 446 20.72 -5.84 -9.25
N GLU A 447 20.11 -4.67 -9.41
CA GLU A 447 18.66 -4.51 -9.21
C GLU A 447 17.88 -4.88 -10.49
N GLY A 448 16.61 -4.51 -10.58
CA GLY A 448 15.76 -4.80 -11.74
C GLY A 448 14.86 -3.63 -12.09
N ARG A 449 15.35 -2.70 -12.91
CA ARG A 449 14.61 -1.46 -13.24
C ARG A 449 13.50 -1.68 -14.24
N THR A 450 13.79 -2.29 -15.38
CA THR A 450 12.84 -2.40 -16.51
C THR A 450 12.59 -3.86 -16.80
N PHE A 451 11.36 -4.33 -16.61
CA PHE A 451 10.97 -5.68 -17.02
C PHE A 451 11.11 -5.82 -18.55
N VAL A 452 11.83 -6.85 -19.00
CA VAL A 452 12.07 -7.13 -20.42
C VAL A 452 11.17 -8.25 -20.92
N SER A 453 11.18 -9.38 -20.22
CA SER A 453 10.40 -10.58 -20.55
C SER A 453 10.44 -11.54 -19.37
N ASP A 454 9.48 -12.46 -19.35
CA ASP A 454 9.57 -13.69 -18.55
C ASP A 454 9.75 -14.92 -19.46
N ALA A 455 10.22 -16.02 -18.87
CA ALA A 455 10.33 -17.31 -19.51
C ALA A 455 10.07 -18.43 -18.51
N LEU A 456 9.24 -19.41 -18.88
CA LEU A 456 9.02 -20.62 -18.10
C LEU A 456 10.05 -21.68 -18.48
N VAL A 457 10.85 -22.12 -17.51
CA VAL A 457 11.83 -23.20 -17.69
C VAL A 457 11.56 -24.33 -16.70
N ASN A 458 11.99 -25.56 -17.02
CA ASN A 458 11.91 -26.68 -16.10
C ASN A 458 13.31 -27.10 -15.67
N THR A 459 13.48 -27.37 -14.39
CA THR A 459 14.67 -28.08 -13.90
C THR A 459 14.59 -29.57 -14.26
N ASP A 460 15.75 -30.18 -14.44
CA ASP A 460 15.87 -31.63 -14.61
C ASP A 460 15.59 -32.39 -13.30
N ALA A 461 15.68 -33.72 -13.36
CA ALA A 461 15.49 -34.60 -12.20
C ALA A 461 16.52 -34.40 -11.07
N SER A 462 17.61 -33.66 -11.32
CA SER A 462 18.60 -33.25 -10.32
C SER A 462 18.45 -31.80 -9.86
N GLY A 463 17.42 -31.08 -10.34
CA GLY A 463 17.19 -29.69 -9.98
C GLY A 463 17.97 -28.68 -10.81
N ASN A 464 18.63 -29.10 -11.88
CA ASN A 464 19.47 -28.21 -12.69
C ASN A 464 18.77 -27.75 -13.97
N TYR A 465 19.12 -26.56 -14.43
CA TYR A 465 18.81 -26.04 -15.75
C TYR A 465 20.08 -25.41 -16.34
N SER A 466 20.33 -25.69 -17.62
CA SER A 466 21.39 -25.06 -18.41
C SER A 466 20.87 -24.90 -19.84
N GLY A 467 20.80 -23.66 -20.31
CA GLY A 467 20.23 -23.38 -21.62
C GLY A 467 20.09 -21.88 -21.90
N SER A 468 19.48 -21.56 -23.04
CA SER A 468 19.24 -20.18 -23.46
C SER A 468 17.76 -19.85 -23.46
N ILE A 469 17.47 -18.58 -23.19
CA ILE A 469 16.20 -17.94 -23.53
C ILE A 469 16.48 -16.80 -24.50
N THR A 470 15.51 -16.48 -25.35
CA THR A 470 15.57 -15.30 -26.22
C THR A 470 14.55 -14.29 -25.72
N VAL A 471 15.02 -13.09 -25.41
CA VAL A 471 14.18 -11.97 -24.98
C VAL A 471 14.12 -10.90 -26.09
N PRO A 472 13.17 -9.94 -26.04
CA PRO A 472 13.18 -8.79 -26.94
C PRO A 472 14.55 -8.12 -27.02
N ALA A 473 14.90 -7.56 -28.18
CA ALA A 473 16.23 -7.00 -28.42
C ALA A 473 16.57 -5.91 -27.38
N VAL A 474 17.59 -6.18 -26.57
CA VAL A 474 18.17 -5.26 -25.59
C VAL A 474 19.46 -4.67 -26.16
N PRO A 475 19.64 -3.34 -26.16
CA PRO A 475 20.84 -2.71 -26.70
C PRO A 475 22.14 -3.19 -26.04
N ALA A 476 23.19 -3.36 -26.83
CA ALA A 476 24.53 -3.63 -26.31
C ALA A 476 24.96 -2.53 -25.32
N GLY A 477 25.63 -2.93 -24.24
CA GLY A 477 26.00 -2.06 -23.14
C GLY A 477 24.97 -1.97 -22.00
N THR A 478 23.74 -2.44 -22.21
CA THR A 478 22.71 -2.54 -21.15
C THR A 478 23.04 -3.66 -20.18
N TRP A 479 22.73 -3.50 -18.89
CA TRP A 479 22.95 -4.52 -17.88
C TRP A 479 21.69 -5.35 -17.66
N LEU A 480 21.80 -6.68 -17.71
CA LEU A 480 20.71 -7.59 -17.40
C LEU A 480 20.88 -8.22 -16.02
N THR A 481 19.75 -8.40 -15.34
CA THR A 481 19.60 -9.25 -14.16
C THR A 481 18.39 -10.16 -14.35
N VAL A 482 18.31 -11.23 -13.55
CA VAL A 482 17.19 -12.17 -13.59
C VAL A 482 16.80 -12.59 -12.18
N THR A 483 15.50 -12.71 -11.93
CA THR A 483 14.96 -13.41 -10.75
C THR A 483 14.35 -14.73 -11.19
N SER A 484 14.16 -15.65 -10.26
CA SER A 484 13.37 -16.86 -10.48
C SER A 484 12.24 -16.96 -9.46
N SER A 485 11.08 -17.38 -9.94
CA SER A 485 9.92 -17.66 -9.11
C SER A 485 9.46 -19.09 -9.36
N ARG A 486 9.43 -19.92 -8.32
CA ARG A 486 8.82 -21.26 -8.41
C ARG A 486 7.34 -21.19 -8.06
N SER A 487 6.51 -21.92 -8.81
CA SER A 487 5.11 -22.17 -8.43
C SER A 487 5.05 -23.41 -7.56
N PHE A 488 4.26 -23.39 -6.48
CA PHE A 488 3.87 -24.62 -5.80
C PHE A 488 2.68 -25.26 -6.55
N SER A 489 2.60 -26.60 -6.58
CA SER A 489 1.52 -27.32 -7.27
C SER A 489 0.17 -27.07 -6.58
N GLY A 490 -0.91 -26.96 -7.38
CA GLY A 490 -2.28 -26.78 -6.85
C GLY A 490 -3.14 -25.70 -7.51
N GLY A 491 -2.63 -24.98 -8.52
CA GLY A 491 -3.43 -23.99 -9.27
C GLY A 491 -3.59 -22.63 -8.58
N SER A 492 -3.01 -22.42 -7.40
CA SER A 492 -2.87 -21.10 -6.77
C SER A 492 -1.57 -20.41 -7.23
N PRO A 493 -1.57 -19.07 -7.41
CA PRO A 493 -0.39 -18.28 -7.78
C PRO A 493 0.55 -18.06 -6.58
N GLU A 494 0.84 -19.13 -5.84
CA GLU A 494 1.75 -19.07 -4.71
C GLU A 494 3.17 -19.23 -5.25
N TYR A 495 3.91 -18.13 -5.29
CA TYR A 495 5.27 -18.09 -5.78
C TYR A 495 6.28 -17.76 -4.69
N ALA A 496 7.44 -18.39 -4.75
CA ALA A 496 8.61 -18.03 -3.95
C ALA A 496 9.66 -17.44 -4.90
N THR A 497 10.04 -16.19 -4.71
CA THR A 497 10.95 -15.45 -5.61
C THR A 497 12.34 -15.33 -5.02
N SER A 498 13.37 -15.49 -5.85
CA SER A 498 14.77 -15.29 -5.49
C SER A 498 15.14 -13.80 -5.36
N GLU A 499 16.34 -13.55 -4.85
CA GLU A 499 17.04 -12.29 -5.12
C GLU A 499 17.32 -12.10 -6.62
N PHE A 500 17.85 -10.93 -7.00
CA PHE A 500 18.35 -10.72 -8.36
C PHE A 500 19.70 -11.42 -8.58
N SER A 501 19.92 -11.88 -9.81
CA SER A 501 21.21 -12.43 -10.23
C SER A 501 22.34 -11.41 -10.23
N ARG A 502 23.57 -11.93 -10.35
CA ARG A 502 24.71 -11.14 -10.82
C ARG A 502 24.36 -10.45 -12.13
N CYS A 503 24.74 -9.19 -12.28
CA CYS A 503 24.49 -8.43 -13.49
C CYS A 503 25.42 -8.91 -14.63
N VAL A 504 24.91 -8.93 -15.86
CA VAL A 504 25.71 -9.20 -17.07
C VAL A 504 25.40 -8.16 -18.13
N GLN A 505 26.44 -7.57 -18.71
CA GLN A 505 26.27 -6.58 -19.76
C GLN A 505 26.03 -7.27 -21.11
N VAL A 506 24.98 -6.83 -21.81
CA VAL A 506 24.67 -7.30 -23.17
C VAL A 506 25.80 -6.93 -24.12
N GLN A 507 26.33 -7.93 -24.81
CA GLN A 507 27.29 -7.76 -25.89
C GLN A 507 26.55 -7.67 -27.23
N GLY A 508 27.10 -6.91 -28.18
CA GLY A 508 26.60 -6.95 -29.56
C GLY A 508 26.94 -8.28 -30.21
N GLY A 509 25.99 -8.87 -30.92
CA GLY A 509 26.27 -9.97 -31.83
C GLY A 509 27.27 -9.52 -32.90
N ALA A 510 28.18 -10.42 -33.29
CA ALA A 510 29.06 -10.13 -34.43
C ALA A 510 28.18 -9.73 -35.62
N PRO A 511 28.47 -8.62 -36.33
CA PRO A 511 27.70 -8.26 -37.51
C PRO A 511 27.80 -9.41 -38.51
N VAL A 512 26.67 -10.08 -38.78
CA VAL A 512 26.59 -11.03 -39.87
C VAL A 512 26.57 -10.20 -41.15
N HIS A 513 27.75 -9.89 -41.69
CA HIS A 513 27.87 -9.30 -43.01
C HIS A 513 28.37 -10.37 -44.00
N PRO A 514 27.54 -10.80 -44.95
CA PRO A 514 28.06 -11.45 -46.15
C PRO A 514 28.71 -10.36 -47.01
N GLY A 515 30.01 -10.12 -46.77
CA GLY A 515 30.83 -9.17 -47.52
C GLY A 515 31.34 -8.01 -46.67
N GLY A 516 32.67 -7.82 -46.60
CA GLY A 516 33.35 -7.00 -45.61
C GLY A 516 33.02 -5.51 -45.61
N GLY A 517 32.98 -4.95 -44.39
CA GLY A 517 32.98 -3.52 -44.11
C GLY A 517 32.72 -3.29 -42.62
N ASN A 518 33.71 -2.77 -41.88
CA ASN A 518 33.56 -2.44 -40.46
C ASN A 518 32.49 -1.35 -40.29
N VAL A 519 31.39 -1.67 -39.61
CA VAL A 519 30.38 -0.69 -39.20
C VAL A 519 30.64 -0.31 -37.75
N ALA A 520 30.66 1.00 -37.49
CA ALA A 520 30.93 1.62 -36.20
C ALA A 520 29.97 1.16 -35.10
N ALA A 521 30.47 1.18 -33.85
CA ALA A 521 29.73 0.87 -32.65
C ALA A 521 28.38 1.60 -32.59
N ILE A 522 27.32 0.84 -32.29
CA ILE A 522 25.98 1.37 -32.04
C ILE A 522 26.05 2.29 -30.81
N PRO A 523 25.56 3.54 -30.87
CA PRO A 523 25.66 4.48 -29.76
C PRO A 523 24.90 3.96 -28.55
N THR A 524 25.52 4.08 -27.38
CA THR A 524 24.91 3.85 -26.07
C THR A 524 23.70 4.78 -25.92
N LEU A 525 22.50 4.19 -25.84
CA LEU A 525 21.28 4.94 -25.61
C LEU A 525 21.28 5.47 -24.17
N GLY A 526 21.34 6.80 -24.01
CA GLY A 526 21.23 7.46 -22.72
C GLY A 526 19.83 7.35 -22.11
N HIS A 527 19.73 7.74 -20.83
CA HIS A 527 18.57 7.70 -19.93
C HIS A 527 17.17 7.96 -20.54
N ALA A 528 17.06 8.79 -21.58
CA ALA A 528 15.79 9.12 -22.24
C ALA A 528 15.17 7.96 -23.04
N ALA A 529 15.97 7.04 -23.58
CA ALA A 529 15.46 5.94 -24.42
C ALA A 529 14.81 4.80 -23.61
N LEU A 530 15.32 4.54 -22.39
CA LEU A 530 14.72 3.56 -21.49
C LEU A 530 13.37 4.03 -20.94
N ALA A 531 13.23 5.34 -20.68
CA ALA A 531 11.96 5.95 -20.31
C ALA A 531 10.92 5.87 -21.45
N LEU A 532 11.36 5.97 -22.71
CA LEU A 532 10.50 5.78 -23.88
C LEU A 532 10.04 4.32 -24.04
N LEU A 533 10.86 3.33 -23.68
CA LEU A 533 10.47 1.92 -23.72
C LEU A 533 9.33 1.63 -22.73
N SER A 534 9.41 2.21 -21.52
CA SER A 534 8.35 2.14 -20.51
C SER A 534 7.03 2.79 -20.99
N ALA A 535 7.12 3.89 -21.73
CA ALA A 535 5.94 4.58 -22.29
C ALA A 535 5.32 3.85 -23.50
N LEU A 536 6.14 3.22 -24.35
CA LEU A 536 5.68 2.50 -25.54
C LEU A 536 4.97 1.19 -25.22
N VAL A 537 5.42 0.46 -24.19
CA VAL A 537 4.72 -0.76 -23.72
C VAL A 537 3.36 -0.42 -23.08
N GLY A 538 3.26 0.73 -22.39
CA GLY A 538 1.99 1.21 -21.83
C GLY A 538 0.92 1.57 -22.88
N LEU A 539 1.32 2.07 -24.06
CA LEU A 539 0.36 2.44 -25.12
C LEU A 539 -0.21 1.25 -25.91
N PHE A 540 0.54 0.15 -26.05
CA PHE A 540 0.04 -1.03 -26.77
C PHE A 540 -1.06 -1.79 -26.00
N GLY A 541 -1.03 -1.76 -24.66
CA GLY A 541 -2.09 -2.34 -23.82
C GLY A 541 -3.45 -1.63 -23.93
N LEU A 542 -3.47 -0.34 -24.27
CA LEU A 542 -4.70 0.44 -24.42
C LEU A 542 -5.40 0.24 -25.78
N ARG A 543 -4.69 -0.23 -26.81
CA ARG A 543 -5.27 -0.46 -28.15
C ARG A 543 -6.00 -1.79 -28.31
N GLN A 544 -5.73 -2.80 -27.48
CA GLN A 544 -6.42 -4.09 -27.57
C GLN A 544 -7.80 -4.14 -26.88
N ARG A 545 -8.22 -3.10 -26.16
CA ARG A 545 -9.56 -3.02 -25.53
C ARG A 545 -10.60 -2.16 -26.28
N ARG A 546 -10.33 -1.76 -27.52
CA ARG A 546 -11.34 -1.12 -28.39
C ARG A 546 -11.91 -2.02 -29.48
N GLY A 547 -11.67 -3.33 -29.40
CA GLY A 547 -12.19 -4.29 -30.36
C GLY A 547 -12.28 -5.71 -29.80
N ALA A 548 -13.18 -5.91 -28.83
CA ALA A 548 -13.84 -7.18 -28.53
C ALA A 548 -15.05 -6.88 -27.65
#